data_AF-A0A7X3P1L0-F1
#
_entry.id   AF-A0A7X3P1L0-F1
#
_cell.length_a   1.000
_cell.length_b   1.000
_cell.length_c   1.000
_cell.angle_alpha   90.00
_cell.angle_beta   90.00
_cell.angle_gamma   90.00
#
_symmetry.space_group_name_H-M   'P 1'
#
loop_
_entity.id
_entity.type
_entity.pdbx_description
1 polymer ?
#
loop_
_entity_poly.entity_id
_entity_poly.type
_entity_poly.pdbx_seq_one_letter_code
_entity_poly.pdbx_strand_id
1 'polypeptide(L)'
;MKTFNNRIALNLDADAEVTVKGFIAPIEYSSYNFHVEWDTLANLRVAEREKQHPISIFCDFLPKEAVSVGVPWEIEHTGALELLKQLHPNPSLSMRADLQYCKTESQGLWACLRAYSDKFADIVFRIHAQFDLKDGWFTPSQFTGHLVIDRVQKSVAFFQMYVPKGTLNFGAKWKIDPNEEGYITDGGFCPQMELRARIEDVVQNIEFTESITQEEVEHKLIRCFYKSQQINWVSLEEALEMAPAQQKPIYAISIDGPLFDESC
;
A
#
# COMPACT_ATOMS: atom_id res chain seq x y z
N MET A 1 -0.58 38.44 7.29
CA MET A 1 -0.73 37.04 7.75
C MET A 1 0.67 36.47 7.96
N LYS A 2 1.05 36.14 9.20
CA LYS A 2 2.27 35.35 9.43
C LYS A 2 1.96 33.93 8.97
N THR A 3 2.51 33.51 7.84
CA THR A 3 2.53 32.12 7.43
C THR A 3 3.38 31.37 8.45
N PHE A 4 2.72 30.70 9.40
CA PHE A 4 3.41 29.70 10.22
C PHE A 4 3.93 28.65 9.25
N ASN A 5 5.23 28.37 9.35
CA ASN A 5 5.88 27.37 8.52
C ASN A 5 5.48 26.01 9.13
N ASN A 6 4.33 25.47 8.74
CA ASN A 6 3.75 24.21 9.25
C ASN A 6 4.51 22.98 8.71
N ARG A 7 5.84 23.05 8.64
CA ARG A 7 6.71 21.96 8.22
C ARG A 7 7.42 21.39 9.43
N ILE A 8 7.38 20.07 9.59
CA ILE A 8 8.04 19.37 10.70
C ILE A 8 9.10 18.41 10.17
N ALA A 9 10.22 18.32 10.87
CA ALA A 9 11.21 17.27 10.65
C ALA A 9 10.81 16.02 11.45
N LEU A 10 10.91 14.85 10.81
CA LEU A 10 10.61 13.55 11.39
C LEU A 10 11.91 12.77 11.49
N ASN A 11 12.18 12.19 12.64
CA ASN A 11 13.42 11.45 12.89
C ASN A 11 13.15 10.30 13.84
N LEU A 12 13.89 9.22 13.66
CA LEU A 12 13.93 8.06 14.55
C LEU A 12 15.38 7.84 15.02
N ASP A 13 15.55 7.19 16.17
CA ASP A 13 16.83 6.78 16.71
C ASP A 13 17.21 5.41 16.14
N ALA A 14 18.19 5.38 15.23
CA ALA A 14 18.49 4.22 14.41
C ALA A 14 19.09 3.02 15.19
N ASP A 15 19.53 3.23 16.43
CA ASP A 15 20.26 2.22 17.22
C ASP A 15 19.34 1.24 17.97
N ALA A 16 18.02 1.45 17.96
CA ALA A 16 17.06 0.55 18.60
C ALA A 16 16.41 -0.42 17.60
N GLU A 17 15.67 -1.41 18.14
CA GLU A 17 14.98 -2.43 17.36
C GLU A 17 13.47 -2.43 17.62
N VAL A 18 12.72 -2.93 16.65
CA VAL A 18 11.28 -3.10 16.70
C VAL A 18 10.94 -4.55 16.38
N THR A 19 10.21 -5.20 17.27
CA THR A 19 9.65 -6.54 17.00
C THR A 19 8.38 -6.39 16.16
N VAL A 20 8.40 -6.95 14.96
CA VAL A 20 7.28 -6.96 14.01
C VAL A 20 6.72 -8.37 13.92
N LYS A 21 5.40 -8.50 14.04
CA LYS A 21 4.66 -9.75 13.85
C LYS A 21 4.07 -9.77 12.45
N GLY A 22 4.16 -10.90 11.76
CA GLY A 22 3.62 -11.10 10.43
C GLY A 22 2.53 -12.16 10.39
N PHE A 23 1.53 -11.93 9.55
CA PHE A 23 0.34 -12.77 9.42
C PHE A 23 -0.02 -12.91 7.94
N ILE A 24 -0.29 -14.14 7.50
CA ILE A 24 -0.95 -14.45 6.24
C ILE A 24 -1.99 -15.53 6.54
N ALA A 25 -3.26 -15.18 6.41
CA ALA A 25 -4.37 -16.13 6.55
C ALA A 25 -4.41 -17.08 5.35
N PRO A 26 -4.96 -18.30 5.52
CA PRO A 26 -5.27 -19.18 4.41
C PRO A 26 -6.17 -18.47 3.38
N ILE A 27 -5.89 -18.69 2.10
CA ILE A 27 -6.73 -18.21 1.01
C ILE A 27 -7.85 -19.23 0.81
N GLU A 28 -9.09 -18.79 1.04
CA GLU A 28 -10.28 -19.64 0.93
C GLU A 28 -11.05 -19.40 -0.38
N TYR A 29 -10.62 -18.43 -1.18
CA TYR A 29 -11.29 -18.08 -2.43
C TYR A 29 -10.31 -17.51 -3.48
N SER A 30 -10.47 -18.01 -4.70
CA SER A 30 -9.96 -17.44 -5.94
C SER A 30 -10.89 -17.85 -7.08
N SER A 31 -11.00 -17.02 -8.12
CA SER A 31 -12.05 -17.12 -9.14
C SER A 31 -11.96 -18.40 -9.97
N TYR A 32 -10.74 -18.91 -10.19
CA TYR A 32 -10.45 -20.16 -10.91
C TYR A 32 -9.89 -21.26 -10.01
N ASN A 33 -10.18 -21.23 -8.71
CA ASN A 33 -9.77 -22.25 -7.74
C ASN A 33 -8.25 -22.49 -7.62
N PHE A 34 -7.40 -21.52 -7.99
CA PHE A 34 -5.95 -21.61 -7.75
C PHE A 34 -5.62 -21.88 -6.27
N HIS A 35 -6.41 -21.36 -5.33
CA HIS A 35 -6.23 -21.63 -3.90
C HIS A 35 -6.42 -23.11 -3.50
N VAL A 36 -7.02 -23.94 -4.38
CA VAL A 36 -7.18 -25.39 -4.22
C VAL A 36 -6.18 -26.15 -5.10
N GLU A 37 -6.04 -25.74 -6.37
CA GLU A 37 -5.30 -26.49 -7.38
C GLU A 37 -3.79 -26.21 -7.37
N TRP A 38 -3.40 -25.00 -6.93
CA TRP A 38 -2.00 -24.59 -6.88
C TRP A 38 -1.45 -24.69 -5.46
N ASP A 39 -0.71 -25.78 -5.20
CA ASP A 39 -0.14 -26.09 -3.88
C ASP A 39 0.67 -24.93 -3.27
N THR A 40 1.40 -24.17 -4.11
CA THR A 40 2.19 -23.02 -3.63
C THR A 40 1.30 -21.90 -3.09
N LEU A 41 0.16 -21.62 -3.74
CA LEU A 41 -0.79 -20.59 -3.29
C LEU A 41 -1.60 -21.07 -2.08
N ALA A 42 -2.08 -22.31 -2.12
CA ALA A 42 -2.82 -22.94 -1.02
C ALA A 42 -2.03 -22.90 0.31
N ASN A 43 -0.70 -23.08 0.21
CA ASN A 43 0.23 -23.07 1.33
C ASN A 43 0.99 -21.74 1.51
N LEU A 44 0.54 -20.64 0.88
CA LEU A 44 1.15 -19.33 1.09
C LEU A 44 0.98 -18.92 2.57
N ARG A 45 2.10 -18.78 3.29
CA ARG A 45 2.13 -18.39 4.69
C ARG A 45 3.27 -17.39 4.91
N VAL A 46 3.17 -16.62 5.99
CA VAL A 46 4.22 -15.69 6.41
C VAL A 46 5.55 -16.44 6.54
N ALA A 47 6.62 -15.86 5.97
CA ALA A 47 7.96 -16.44 6.05
C ALA A 47 8.50 -16.43 7.49
N GLU A 48 8.35 -15.31 8.20
CA GLU A 48 8.77 -15.16 9.59
C GLU A 48 7.64 -14.52 10.43
N ARG A 49 7.03 -15.30 11.33
CA ARG A 49 5.89 -14.84 12.16
C ARG A 49 6.24 -13.68 13.09
N GLU A 50 7.47 -13.63 13.57
CA GLU A 50 7.97 -12.59 14.44
C GLU A 50 9.44 -12.35 14.12
N LYS A 51 9.83 -11.09 13.92
CA LYS A 51 11.19 -10.69 13.56
C LYS A 51 11.55 -9.38 14.22
N GLN A 52 12.76 -9.30 14.75
CA GLN A 52 13.36 -8.04 15.19
C GLN A 52 13.97 -7.35 14.00
N HIS A 53 13.62 -6.07 13.87
CA HIS A 53 14.06 -5.21 12.79
C HIS A 53 14.74 -3.99 13.37
N PRO A 54 15.88 -3.55 12.84
CA PRO A 54 16.51 -2.30 13.29
C PRO A 54 15.59 -1.12 12.97
N ILE A 55 15.62 -0.06 13.76
CA ILE A 55 14.81 1.13 13.50
C ILE A 55 15.20 1.81 12.17
N SER A 56 16.44 1.61 11.71
CA SER A 56 16.94 2.14 10.44
C SER A 56 16.06 1.81 9.23
N ILE A 57 15.40 0.65 9.19
CA ILE A 57 14.47 0.33 8.08
C ILE A 57 13.16 1.12 8.14
N PHE A 58 12.76 1.64 9.30
CA PHE A 58 11.62 2.56 9.41
C PHE A 58 12.03 4.01 9.09
N CYS A 59 13.32 4.36 9.18
CA CYS A 59 13.81 5.67 8.73
C CYS A 59 13.59 5.89 7.23
N ASP A 60 13.62 4.82 6.43
CA ASP A 60 13.37 4.85 4.98
C ASP A 60 11.95 5.32 4.62
N PHE A 61 11.00 5.24 5.55
CA PHE A 61 9.62 5.73 5.39
C PHE A 61 9.48 7.23 5.69
N LEU A 62 10.51 7.86 6.26
CA LEU A 62 10.49 9.27 6.65
C LEU A 62 10.95 10.18 5.49
N PRO A 63 10.44 11.42 5.41
CA PRO A 63 10.90 12.37 4.41
C PRO A 63 12.31 12.87 4.78
N LYS A 64 13.16 13.09 3.76
CA LYS A 64 14.52 13.64 3.93
C LYS A 64 14.53 15.09 4.42
N GLU A 65 13.45 15.83 4.17
CA GLU A 65 13.29 17.22 4.54
C GLU A 65 12.03 17.40 5.41
N ALA A 66 11.95 18.52 6.10
CA ALA A 66 10.75 18.86 6.86
C ALA A 66 9.51 18.90 5.94
N VAL A 67 8.39 18.31 6.34
CA VAL A 67 7.19 18.13 5.52
C VAL A 67 5.95 18.72 6.19
N SER A 68 4.95 19.11 5.39
CA SER A 68 3.62 19.52 5.88
C SER A 68 2.62 18.39 5.76
N VAL A 69 1.55 18.46 6.56
CA VAL A 69 0.43 17.52 6.46
C VAL A 69 -0.12 17.48 5.04
N GLY A 70 -0.37 16.27 4.52
CA GLY A 70 -0.96 16.06 3.21
C GLY A 70 0.00 16.27 2.02
N VAL A 71 1.30 16.38 2.25
CA VAL A 71 2.33 16.39 1.20
C VAL A 71 2.94 15.00 1.07
N PRO A 72 2.74 14.29 -0.06
CA PRO A 72 3.36 12.98 -0.27
C PRO A 72 4.86 13.06 -0.58
N TRP A 73 5.59 12.00 -0.26
CA TRP A 73 6.98 11.76 -0.66
C TRP A 73 7.20 10.29 -1.02
N GLU A 74 8.24 10.03 -1.81
CA GLU A 74 8.66 8.69 -2.18
C GLU A 74 9.46 8.05 -1.03
N ILE A 75 9.20 6.77 -0.76
CA ILE A 75 9.84 5.97 0.29
C ILE A 75 11.10 5.32 -0.29
N GLU A 76 12.17 5.25 0.51
CA GLU A 76 13.36 4.50 0.11
C GLU A 76 13.07 2.98 0.08
N HIS A 77 13.49 2.32 -0.99
CA HIS A 77 13.05 0.94 -1.27
C HIS A 77 13.61 -0.11 -0.30
N THR A 78 14.78 0.13 0.29
CA THR A 78 15.53 -0.87 1.05
C THR A 78 14.77 -1.37 2.27
N GLY A 79 14.31 -0.48 3.14
CA GLY A 79 13.57 -0.84 4.35
C GLY A 79 12.23 -1.51 4.06
N ALA A 80 11.51 -1.03 3.04
CA ALA A 80 10.27 -1.66 2.61
C ALA A 80 10.50 -3.11 2.10
N LEU A 81 11.57 -3.34 1.32
CA LEU A 81 11.91 -4.67 0.84
C LEU A 81 12.27 -5.62 1.99
N GLU A 82 13.02 -5.16 2.99
CA GLU A 82 13.35 -5.96 4.18
C GLU A 82 12.12 -6.34 5.01
N LEU A 83 11.14 -5.43 5.14
CA LEU A 83 9.86 -5.73 5.77
C LEU A 83 9.07 -6.76 4.94
N LEU A 84 8.96 -6.58 3.62
CA LEU A 84 8.25 -7.51 2.74
C LEU A 84 8.86 -8.92 2.76
N LYS A 85 10.19 -9.04 2.96
CA LYS A 85 10.86 -10.35 3.12
C LYS A 85 10.33 -11.16 4.31
N GLN A 86 9.81 -10.49 5.34
CA GLN A 86 9.15 -11.14 6.46
C GLN A 86 7.84 -11.84 6.04
N LEU A 87 7.12 -11.29 5.06
CA LEU A 87 5.91 -11.90 4.50
C LEU A 87 6.25 -13.03 3.54
N HIS A 88 7.20 -12.81 2.62
CA HIS A 88 7.61 -13.79 1.63
C HIS A 88 9.09 -13.64 1.27
N PRO A 89 9.90 -14.71 1.12
CA PRO A 89 11.35 -14.61 0.92
C PRO A 89 11.77 -13.91 -0.38
N ASN A 90 10.92 -13.93 -1.41
CA ASN A 90 11.19 -13.35 -2.72
C ASN A 90 10.21 -12.21 -3.06
N PRO A 91 10.25 -11.07 -2.38
CA PRO A 91 9.45 -9.91 -2.76
C PRO A 91 10.12 -9.14 -3.89
N SER A 92 9.31 -8.48 -4.72
CA SER A 92 9.75 -7.53 -5.74
C SER A 92 8.90 -6.28 -5.68
N LEU A 93 9.57 -5.12 -5.69
CA LEU A 93 8.95 -3.80 -5.87
C LEU A 93 8.83 -3.43 -7.36
N SER A 94 9.50 -4.19 -8.23
CA SER A 94 9.34 -4.06 -9.68
C SER A 94 8.23 -5.00 -10.11
N MET A 95 7.05 -4.41 -10.33
CA MET A 95 5.87 -5.12 -10.81
C MET A 95 6.13 -5.66 -12.22
N ARG A 96 5.95 -6.97 -12.41
CA ARG A 96 6.02 -7.62 -13.72
C ARG A 96 4.80 -7.20 -14.54
N ALA A 97 5.01 -6.32 -15.51
CA ALA A 97 4.01 -6.05 -16.53
C ALA A 97 4.13 -7.08 -17.66
N ASP A 98 3.02 -7.74 -17.99
CA ASP A 98 2.88 -8.58 -19.19
C ASP A 98 2.87 -7.75 -20.49
N LEU A 99 2.45 -6.48 -20.40
CA LEU A 99 2.43 -5.53 -21.50
C LEU A 99 3.47 -4.43 -21.32
N GLN A 100 4.28 -4.20 -22.37
CA GLN A 100 5.37 -3.21 -22.38
C GLN A 100 4.89 -1.77 -22.12
N TYR A 101 3.59 -1.49 -22.26
CA TYR A 101 2.96 -0.19 -22.06
C TYR A 101 2.35 0.03 -20.67
N CYS A 102 2.22 -1.01 -19.83
CA CYS A 102 1.66 -0.92 -18.47
C CYS A 102 2.73 -0.66 -17.38
N LYS A 103 3.98 -0.38 -17.78
CA LYS A 103 5.13 -0.38 -16.85
C LYS A 103 5.20 0.79 -15.86
N THR A 104 4.38 1.84 -15.98
CA THR A 104 4.64 3.10 -15.26
C THR A 104 3.60 3.51 -14.23
N GLU A 105 2.37 3.01 -14.34
CA GLU A 105 1.28 3.35 -13.42
C GLU A 105 1.07 2.11 -12.54
N SER A 106 1.06 2.26 -11.21
CA SER A 106 1.13 1.18 -10.18
C SER A 106 2.52 0.76 -9.67
N GLN A 107 3.61 1.43 -10.06
CA GLN A 107 4.93 1.19 -9.44
C GLN A 107 5.25 2.24 -8.37
N GLY A 108 5.88 1.80 -7.29
CA GLY A 108 6.47 2.68 -6.29
C GLY A 108 5.90 2.53 -4.88
N LEU A 109 6.44 3.35 -4.00
CA LEU A 109 6.17 3.36 -2.58
C LEU A 109 6.06 4.82 -2.15
N TRP A 110 4.89 5.24 -1.70
CA TRP A 110 4.62 6.62 -1.33
C TRP A 110 4.13 6.70 0.10
N ALA A 111 4.62 7.70 0.83
CA ALA A 111 4.17 8.05 2.17
C ALA A 111 3.64 9.47 2.19
N CYS A 112 2.82 9.78 3.19
CA CYS A 112 2.25 11.09 3.41
C CYS A 112 2.03 11.32 4.91
N LEU A 113 2.36 12.51 5.38
CA LEU A 113 2.10 12.91 6.76
C LEU A 113 0.60 13.16 6.90
N ARG A 114 -0.12 12.28 7.59
CA ARG A 114 -1.56 12.44 7.82
C ARG A 114 -1.85 13.39 8.97
N ALA A 115 -1.08 13.28 10.05
CA ALA A 115 -1.31 14.09 11.25
C ALA A 115 -0.06 14.21 12.14
N TYR A 116 0.00 15.25 12.97
CA TYR A 116 1.01 15.37 14.03
C TYR A 116 0.52 16.17 15.24
N SER A 117 1.17 15.93 16.38
CA SER A 117 1.16 16.73 17.60
C SER A 117 2.60 16.92 18.09
N ASP A 118 2.82 17.63 19.19
CA ASP A 118 4.17 17.78 19.78
C ASP A 118 4.85 16.44 20.06
N LYS A 119 4.07 15.41 20.43
CA LYS A 119 4.58 14.09 20.78
C LYS A 119 4.56 13.09 19.65
N PHE A 120 3.54 13.09 18.80
CA PHE A 120 3.35 12.02 17.81
C PHE A 120 3.26 12.56 16.37
N ALA A 121 3.68 11.75 15.41
CA ALA A 121 3.37 11.95 13.99
C ALA A 121 2.85 10.64 13.41
N ASP A 122 1.79 10.72 12.62
CA ASP A 122 1.18 9.60 11.90
C ASP A 122 1.43 9.74 10.40
N ILE A 123 2.19 8.77 9.89
CA ILE A 123 2.58 8.68 8.49
C ILE A 123 1.78 7.53 7.88
N VAL A 124 0.99 7.84 6.85
CA VAL A 124 0.28 6.83 6.06
C VAL A 124 1.06 6.55 4.80
N PHE A 125 1.15 5.28 4.41
CA PHE A 125 1.87 4.88 3.21
C PHE A 125 1.13 3.85 2.39
N ARG A 126 1.52 3.77 1.12
CA ARG A 126 1.03 2.84 0.11
C ARG A 126 2.20 2.27 -0.67
N ILE A 127 2.22 0.94 -0.77
CA ILE A 127 3.32 0.19 -1.38
C ILE A 127 2.73 -0.82 -2.37
N HIS A 128 3.23 -0.80 -3.59
CA HIS A 128 2.98 -1.84 -4.60
C HIS A 128 4.14 -2.82 -4.62
N ALA A 129 3.82 -4.11 -4.52
CA ALA A 129 4.80 -5.17 -4.50
C ALA A 129 4.18 -6.47 -5.02
N GLN A 130 5.03 -7.42 -5.37
CA GLN A 130 4.65 -8.79 -5.70
C GLN A 130 5.57 -9.80 -4.99
N PHE A 131 5.13 -11.04 -4.93
CA PHE A 131 5.89 -12.18 -4.42
C PHE A 131 6.12 -13.19 -5.53
N ASP A 132 7.38 -13.47 -5.83
CA ASP A 132 7.75 -14.50 -6.81
C ASP A 132 7.56 -15.88 -6.17
N LEU A 133 6.60 -16.64 -6.71
CA LEU A 133 6.29 -18.01 -6.30
C LEU A 133 7.05 -18.99 -7.20
N LYS A 134 7.09 -20.27 -6.80
CA LYS A 134 7.85 -21.31 -7.52
C LYS A 134 7.49 -21.40 -9.02
N ASP A 135 6.19 -21.42 -9.30
CA ASP A 135 5.63 -21.63 -10.65
C ASP A 135 4.78 -20.44 -11.10
N GLY A 136 5.06 -19.24 -10.59
CA GLY A 136 4.19 -18.08 -10.80
C GLY A 136 4.54 -16.88 -9.94
N TRP A 137 3.60 -15.96 -9.78
CA TRP A 137 3.72 -14.88 -8.81
C TRP A 137 2.37 -14.50 -8.21
N PHE A 138 2.43 -13.91 -7.03
CA PHE A 138 1.31 -13.40 -6.27
C PHE A 138 1.46 -11.89 -6.14
N THR A 139 0.40 -11.15 -6.48
CA THR A 139 0.40 -9.70 -6.47
C THR A 139 -0.73 -9.21 -5.58
N PRO A 140 -0.46 -8.81 -4.33
CA PRO A 140 -1.43 -8.08 -3.53
C PRO A 140 -1.94 -6.83 -4.28
N SER A 141 -3.17 -6.41 -4.01
CA SER A 141 -3.73 -5.17 -4.59
C SER A 141 -2.85 -3.96 -4.26
N GLN A 142 -2.51 -3.83 -2.98
CA GLN A 142 -1.49 -2.93 -2.45
C GLN A 142 -1.22 -3.31 -0.99
N PHE A 143 -0.15 -2.78 -0.41
CA PHE A 143 -0.02 -2.64 1.03
C PHE A 143 -0.35 -1.21 1.44
N THR A 144 -1.33 -1.06 2.31
CA THR A 144 -1.62 0.17 3.05
C THR A 144 -0.98 0.09 4.43
N GLY A 145 -0.52 1.20 4.98
CA GLY A 145 0.03 1.15 6.32
C GLY A 145 0.11 2.49 7.05
N HIS A 146 0.32 2.36 8.36
CA HIS A 146 0.52 3.44 9.30
C HIS A 146 1.85 3.25 10.00
N LEU A 147 2.64 4.31 10.07
CA LEU A 147 3.82 4.44 10.91
C LEU A 147 3.61 5.63 11.84
N VAL A 148 3.32 5.32 13.10
CA VAL A 148 3.21 6.34 14.15
C VAL A 148 4.52 6.39 14.91
N ILE A 149 5.14 7.56 14.95
CA ILE A 149 6.40 7.77 15.66
C ILE A 149 6.17 8.65 16.90
N ASP A 150 6.86 8.32 18.00
CA ASP A 150 7.06 9.24 19.11
C ASP A 150 8.22 10.17 18.76
N ARG A 151 7.91 11.44 18.55
CA ARG A 151 8.85 12.49 18.12
C ARG A 151 9.82 12.91 19.23
N VAL A 152 9.45 12.68 20.49
CA VAL A 152 10.28 13.03 21.66
C VAL A 152 11.28 11.92 21.91
N GLN A 153 10.80 10.68 21.92
CA GLN A 153 11.62 9.48 22.12
C GLN A 153 12.32 9.01 20.85
N LYS A 154 11.96 9.57 19.68
CA LYS A 154 12.44 9.17 18.35
C LYS A 154 12.29 7.66 18.12
N SER A 155 11.11 7.13 18.46
CA SER A 155 10.85 5.69 18.41
C SER A 155 9.58 5.37 17.63
N VAL A 156 9.47 4.13 17.16
CA VAL A 156 8.22 3.63 16.57
C VAL A 156 7.21 3.38 17.69
N ALA A 157 6.14 4.16 17.73
CA ALA A 157 5.04 3.99 18.67
C ALA A 157 4.06 2.90 18.21
N PHE A 158 3.80 2.86 16.90
CA PHE A 158 2.94 1.85 16.26
C PHE A 158 3.35 1.69 14.79
N PHE A 159 3.27 0.46 14.30
CA PHE A 159 3.44 0.16 12.88
C PHE A 159 2.41 -0.88 12.44
N GLN A 160 1.81 -0.64 11.28
CA GLN A 160 1.01 -1.61 10.57
C GLN A 160 1.22 -1.46 9.07
N MET A 161 1.34 -2.57 8.37
CA MET A 161 1.34 -2.65 6.92
C MET A 161 0.48 -3.86 6.53
N TYR A 162 -0.55 -3.67 5.73
CA TYR A 162 -1.54 -4.71 5.46
C TYR A 162 -2.12 -4.59 4.06
N VAL A 163 -2.58 -5.71 3.51
CA VAL A 163 -3.39 -5.73 2.30
C VAL A 163 -4.81 -5.33 2.67
N PRO A 164 -5.39 -4.26 2.08
CA PRO A 164 -6.71 -3.79 2.44
C PRO A 164 -7.79 -4.83 2.08
N LYS A 165 -8.93 -4.71 2.77
CA LYS A 165 -10.12 -5.48 2.42
C LYS A 165 -10.69 -4.95 1.09
N GLY A 166 -11.27 -5.84 0.31
CA GLY A 166 -11.93 -5.55 -0.96
C GLY A 166 -12.73 -6.76 -1.41
N THR A 167 -13.38 -6.67 -2.56
CA THR A 167 -14.04 -7.83 -3.20
C THR A 167 -13.00 -8.87 -3.59
N LEU A 168 -11.95 -8.41 -4.27
CA LEU A 168 -10.69 -9.10 -4.49
C LEU A 168 -9.57 -8.22 -3.92
N ASN A 169 -8.48 -8.83 -3.48
CA ASN A 169 -7.33 -8.07 -2.98
C ASN A 169 -5.98 -8.69 -3.36
N PHE A 170 -5.98 -9.62 -4.32
CA PHE A 170 -4.77 -10.07 -4.99
C PHE A 170 -5.06 -10.58 -6.40
N GLY A 171 -4.06 -10.46 -7.27
CA GLY A 171 -3.91 -11.21 -8.50
C GLY A 171 -2.88 -12.32 -8.35
N ALA A 172 -3.03 -13.41 -9.09
CA ALA A 172 -2.11 -14.53 -9.10
C ALA A 172 -1.90 -14.98 -10.54
N LYS A 173 -0.64 -15.20 -10.93
CA LYS A 173 -0.31 -15.75 -12.25
C LYS A 173 0.39 -17.08 -12.05
N TRP A 174 -0.13 -18.13 -12.66
CA TRP A 174 0.35 -19.49 -12.50
C TRP A 174 0.74 -20.10 -13.85
N LYS A 175 1.92 -20.71 -13.91
CA LYS A 175 2.37 -21.53 -15.02
C LYS A 175 2.06 -23.00 -14.73
N ILE A 176 0.97 -23.50 -15.31
CA ILE A 176 0.53 -24.89 -15.10
C ILE A 176 1.43 -25.87 -15.86
N ASP A 177 1.64 -25.64 -17.15
CA ASP A 177 2.58 -26.42 -17.97
C ASP A 177 3.86 -25.61 -18.20
N PRO A 178 5.02 -26.06 -17.70
CA PRO A 178 6.31 -25.42 -17.95
C PRO A 178 6.66 -25.28 -19.44
N ASN A 179 6.10 -26.13 -20.31
CA ASN A 179 6.35 -26.16 -21.74
C ASN A 179 5.43 -25.22 -22.54
N GLU A 180 4.31 -24.79 -21.97
CA GLU A 180 3.44 -23.81 -22.62
C GLU A 180 4.00 -22.39 -22.47
N GLU A 181 3.71 -21.56 -23.47
CA GLU A 181 4.02 -20.13 -23.42
C GLU A 181 2.93 -19.40 -22.63
N GLY A 182 3.33 -18.67 -21.59
CA GLY A 182 2.46 -17.79 -20.83
C GLY A 182 2.14 -18.26 -19.41
N TYR A 183 1.27 -17.50 -18.76
CA TYR A 183 0.75 -17.73 -17.41
C TYR A 183 -0.76 -17.55 -17.44
N ILE A 184 -1.47 -18.38 -16.69
CA ILE A 184 -2.91 -18.21 -16.46
C ILE A 184 -3.09 -17.24 -15.29
N THR A 185 -4.03 -16.31 -15.44
CA THR A 185 -4.32 -15.28 -14.43
C THR A 185 -5.56 -15.67 -13.63
N ASP A 186 -5.48 -15.53 -12.31
CA ASP A 186 -6.60 -15.64 -11.38
C ASP A 186 -6.58 -14.45 -10.41
N GLY A 187 -7.72 -14.15 -9.82
CA GLY A 187 -7.89 -13.12 -8.79
C GLY A 187 -8.67 -13.70 -7.62
N GLY A 188 -8.32 -13.29 -6.41
CA GLY A 188 -8.92 -13.83 -5.20
C GLY A 188 -8.89 -12.90 -4.02
N PHE A 189 -9.21 -13.48 -2.86
CA PHE A 189 -9.29 -12.75 -1.60
C PHE A 189 -8.47 -13.44 -0.51
N CYS A 190 -7.56 -12.68 0.09
CA CYS A 190 -6.82 -13.06 1.28
C CYS A 190 -7.41 -12.31 2.49
N PRO A 191 -8.00 -13.02 3.49
CA PRO A 191 -8.66 -12.37 4.62
C PRO A 191 -7.73 -11.52 5.50
N GLN A 192 -6.45 -11.86 5.55
CA GLN A 192 -5.44 -11.16 6.32
C GLN A 192 -4.07 -11.39 5.71
N MET A 193 -3.40 -10.31 5.35
CA MET A 193 -1.97 -10.30 5.04
C MET A 193 -1.42 -9.02 5.64
N GLU A 194 -0.65 -9.12 6.72
CA GLU A 194 -0.20 -7.95 7.47
C GLU A 194 1.12 -8.15 8.21
N LEU A 195 1.82 -7.04 8.43
CA LEU A 195 2.87 -6.87 9.41
C LEU A 195 2.42 -5.85 10.44
N ARG A 196 2.69 -6.11 11.72
CA ARG A 196 2.26 -5.24 12.83
C ARG A 196 3.30 -5.19 13.95
N ALA A 197 3.52 -4.01 14.50
CA ALA A 197 4.31 -3.82 15.72
C ALA A 197 3.58 -2.92 16.72
N ARG A 198 3.65 -3.32 18.00
CA ARG A 198 3.00 -2.65 19.14
C ARG A 198 1.47 -2.60 19.02
N ILE A 199 0.80 -2.08 20.05
CA ILE A 199 -0.66 -2.15 20.19
C ILE A 199 -1.29 -0.80 19.84
N GLU A 200 -2.38 -0.84 19.08
CA GLU A 200 -3.10 0.30 18.49
C GLU A 200 -3.78 1.21 19.53
N ASP A 201 -4.07 0.70 20.73
CA ASP A 201 -4.69 1.46 21.83
C ASP A 201 -3.91 2.74 22.20
N VAL A 202 -2.60 2.76 21.91
CA VAL A 202 -1.75 3.95 22.11
C VAL A 202 -2.11 5.08 21.14
N VAL A 203 -2.66 4.76 19.97
CA VAL A 203 -2.89 5.68 18.85
C VAL A 203 -4.32 6.24 18.84
N GLN A 204 -5.31 5.47 19.31
CA GLN A 204 -6.74 5.82 19.20
C GLN A 204 -7.17 7.08 19.99
N ASN A 205 -6.33 7.57 20.91
CA ASN A 205 -6.62 8.73 21.76
C ASN A 205 -5.64 9.90 21.57
N ILE A 206 -4.93 9.96 20.44
CA ILE A 206 -4.00 11.06 20.18
C ILE A 206 -4.78 12.28 19.68
N GLU A 207 -4.72 13.37 20.43
CA GLU A 207 -5.13 14.69 19.93
C GLU A 207 -4.03 15.25 19.03
N PHE A 208 -4.32 15.33 17.74
CA PHE A 208 -3.43 15.92 16.75
C PHE A 208 -3.62 17.43 16.67
N THR A 209 -2.50 18.16 16.58
CA THR A 209 -2.49 19.61 16.39
C THR A 209 -2.91 19.98 14.96
N GLU A 210 -2.50 19.17 13.99
CA GLU A 210 -2.84 19.34 12.58
C GLU A 210 -3.05 17.94 11.98
N SER A 211 -4.10 17.77 11.19
CA SER A 211 -4.45 16.49 10.59
C SER A 211 -5.32 16.67 9.35
N ILE A 212 -5.20 15.71 8.42
CA ILE A 212 -6.19 15.43 7.38
C ILE A 212 -6.92 14.11 7.69
N THR A 213 -8.06 13.91 7.03
CA THR A 213 -8.83 12.67 7.20
C THR A 213 -8.09 11.48 6.58
N GLN A 214 -8.49 10.26 6.95
CA GLN A 214 -7.96 9.04 6.36
C GLN A 214 -8.25 8.98 4.84
N GLU A 215 -9.49 9.30 4.45
CA GLU A 215 -9.91 9.36 3.05
C GLU A 215 -9.09 10.38 2.24
N GLU A 216 -8.82 11.57 2.83
CA GLU A 216 -8.03 12.61 2.17
C GLU A 216 -6.57 12.18 1.94
N VAL A 217 -5.94 11.49 2.90
CA VAL A 217 -4.56 11.01 2.73
C VAL A 217 -4.48 9.84 1.75
N GLU A 218 -5.44 8.92 1.78
CA GLU A 218 -5.55 7.81 0.82
C GLU A 218 -5.74 8.35 -0.60
N HIS A 219 -6.60 9.36 -0.79
CA HIS A 219 -6.80 10.02 -2.07
C HIS A 219 -5.55 10.79 -2.54
N LYS A 220 -4.75 11.35 -1.63
CA LYS A 220 -3.46 11.96 -2.01
C LYS A 220 -2.45 10.91 -2.46
N LEU A 221 -2.37 9.77 -1.75
CA LEU A 221 -1.46 8.68 -2.08
C LEU A 221 -1.83 8.00 -3.40
N ILE A 222 -3.12 7.69 -3.64
CA ILE A 222 -3.56 7.02 -4.88
C ILE A 222 -3.23 7.84 -6.14
N ARG A 223 -3.28 9.18 -6.04
CA ARG A 223 -2.93 10.09 -7.14
C ARG A 223 -1.45 10.12 -7.49
N CYS A 224 -0.57 9.61 -6.60
CA CYS A 224 0.83 9.39 -6.93
C CYS A 224 1.02 8.22 -7.91
N PHE A 225 0.06 7.27 -7.96
CA PHE A 225 0.12 6.08 -8.80
C PHE A 225 -0.69 6.20 -10.08
N TYR A 226 -1.88 6.80 -10.00
CA TYR A 226 -2.86 6.78 -11.08
C TYR A 226 -3.27 8.17 -11.52
N LYS A 227 -2.95 8.53 -12.76
CA LYS A 227 -3.38 9.81 -13.35
C LYS A 227 -4.89 9.87 -13.55
N SER A 228 -5.54 8.73 -13.75
CA SER A 228 -7.00 8.61 -13.84
C SER A 228 -7.69 9.15 -12.58
N GLN A 229 -7.03 9.12 -11.42
CA GLN A 229 -7.56 9.64 -10.15
C GLN A 229 -7.51 11.18 -10.07
N GLN A 230 -7.01 11.84 -11.11
CA GLN A 230 -7.11 13.31 -11.26
C GLN A 230 -8.36 13.72 -12.05
N ILE A 231 -9.05 12.75 -12.67
CA ILE A 231 -10.30 12.98 -13.39
C ILE A 231 -11.39 13.19 -12.36
N ASN A 232 -12.24 14.19 -12.59
CA ASN A 232 -13.47 14.39 -11.83
C ASN A 232 -14.50 13.35 -12.30
N TRP A 233 -14.43 12.16 -11.73
CA TRP A 233 -15.42 11.11 -11.95
C TRP A 233 -16.76 11.54 -11.36
N VAL A 234 -17.78 11.57 -12.20
CA VAL A 234 -19.15 11.88 -11.81
C VAL A 234 -20.07 10.77 -12.28
N SER A 235 -21.23 10.66 -11.66
CA SER A 235 -22.28 9.75 -12.15
C SER A 235 -22.72 10.14 -13.56
N LEU A 236 -23.37 9.20 -14.26
CA LEU A 236 -23.92 9.47 -15.59
C LEU A 236 -24.95 10.61 -15.52
N GLU A 237 -25.79 10.60 -14.48
CA GLU A 237 -26.82 11.60 -14.23
C GLU A 237 -26.21 12.99 -14.05
N GLU A 238 -25.19 13.12 -13.20
CA GLU A 238 -24.46 14.39 -13.01
C GLU A 238 -23.77 14.84 -14.30
N ALA A 239 -23.15 13.92 -15.06
CA ALA A 239 -22.52 14.25 -16.33
C ALA A 239 -23.54 14.84 -17.33
N LEU A 240 -24.76 14.27 -17.39
CA LEU A 240 -25.85 14.72 -18.25
C LEU A 240 -26.37 16.11 -17.86
N GLU A 241 -26.37 16.43 -16.56
CA GLU A 241 -26.73 17.77 -16.07
C GLU A 241 -25.61 18.80 -16.32
N MET A 242 -24.35 18.41 -16.10
CA MET A 242 -23.19 19.29 -16.23
C MET A 242 -22.89 19.66 -17.69
N ALA A 243 -23.07 18.74 -18.62
CA ALA A 243 -22.64 18.90 -20.01
C ALA A 243 -23.32 20.10 -20.74
N PRO A 244 -24.65 20.26 -20.71
CA PRO A 244 -25.31 21.44 -21.28
C PRO A 244 -24.90 22.74 -20.58
N ALA A 245 -24.82 22.72 -19.24
CA ALA A 245 -24.48 23.88 -18.42
C ALA A 245 -23.05 24.39 -18.70
N GLN A 246 -22.11 23.47 -18.95
CA GLN A 246 -20.72 23.80 -19.25
C GLN A 246 -20.41 23.90 -20.75
N GLN A 247 -21.39 23.66 -21.62
CA GLN A 247 -21.22 23.57 -23.08
C GLN A 247 -20.09 22.59 -23.47
N LYS A 248 -19.98 21.46 -22.78
CA LYS A 248 -18.96 20.44 -23.02
C LYS A 248 -19.59 19.14 -23.52
N PRO A 249 -18.96 18.42 -24.47
CA PRO A 249 -19.40 17.08 -24.85
C PRO A 249 -19.17 16.09 -23.70
N ILE A 250 -20.01 15.05 -23.65
CA ILE A 250 -19.81 13.91 -22.74
C ILE A 250 -18.90 12.90 -23.41
N TYR A 251 -17.86 12.46 -22.70
CA TYR A 251 -17.04 11.33 -23.10
C TYR A 251 -17.30 10.15 -22.16
N ALA A 252 -17.84 9.07 -22.70
CA ALA A 252 -18.14 7.86 -21.94
C ALA A 252 -17.04 6.82 -22.17
N ILE A 253 -16.49 6.27 -21.08
CA ILE A 253 -15.52 5.19 -21.11
C ILE A 253 -16.19 3.98 -20.49
N SER A 254 -16.26 2.87 -21.22
CA SER A 254 -16.63 1.56 -20.69
C SER A 254 -15.36 0.77 -20.46
N ILE A 255 -15.18 0.28 -19.25
CA ILE A 255 -14.06 -0.56 -18.85
C ILE A 255 -14.57 -1.88 -18.30
N ASP A 256 -13.75 -2.92 -18.42
CA ASP A 256 -13.94 -4.18 -17.73
C ASP A 256 -12.95 -4.21 -16.56
N GLY A 257 -13.47 -4.10 -15.33
CA GLY A 257 -12.69 -3.99 -14.10
C GLY A 257 -12.64 -2.59 -13.46
N PRO A 258 -12.13 -2.49 -12.23
CA PRO A 258 -12.04 -1.24 -11.47
C PRO A 258 -10.97 -0.28 -12.01
N LEU A 259 -11.09 1.01 -11.67
CA LEU A 259 -10.08 2.05 -11.94
C LEU A 259 -9.02 2.19 -10.84
N PHE A 260 -9.02 1.26 -9.90
CA PHE A 260 -8.16 1.21 -8.71
C PHE A 260 -7.85 -0.25 -8.35
N ASP A 261 -6.94 -0.44 -7.39
CA ASP A 261 -6.40 -1.77 -7.07
C ASP A 261 -7.46 -2.74 -6.51
N GLU A 262 -7.79 -3.78 -7.26
CA GLU A 262 -8.44 -5.00 -6.73
C GLU A 262 -7.58 -6.25 -7.02
N SER A 263 -6.94 -6.28 -8.19
CA SER A 263 -5.90 -7.22 -8.60
C SER A 263 -5.04 -6.55 -9.66
N CYS A 264 -3.71 -6.49 -9.46
CA CYS A 264 -2.78 -5.88 -10.43
C CYS A 264 -2.42 -6.84 -11.57
#